data_AF-A0A844AA34-F1
#
_entry.id   AF-A0A844AA34-F1
#
_cell.length_a   1.000
_cell.length_b   1.000
_cell.length_c   1.000
_cell.angle_alpha   90.00
_cell.angle_beta   90.00
_cell.angle_gamma   90.00
#
_symmetry.space_group_name_H-M   'P 1'
#
loop_
_entity.id
_entity.type
_entity.pdbx_description
1 polymer ?
#
loop_
_entity_poly.entity_id
_entity_poly.type
_entity_poly.pdbx_seq_one_letter_code
_entity_poly.pdbx_strand_id
1 'polypeptide(L)'
;MSVFQNKAVRLMATFEEGSLSDLAERQRKLLLSALELYRAIGGSFEQLEAVVMRDESEIPRRVDLVVGELMGELAAIGYLYDLDIMQAAHNTLDRRRQETAALAVDLAG
;
A
#
# COMPACT_ATOMS: atom_id res chain seq x y z
N MET A 1 -1.61 12.61 -12.51
CA MET A 1 -1.03 11.82 -11.40
C MET A 1 0.20 12.54 -10.87
N SER A 2 0.46 12.45 -9.57
CA SER A 2 1.62 13.09 -8.92
C SER A 2 2.94 12.49 -9.39
N VAL A 3 4.05 13.18 -9.15
CA VAL A 3 5.41 12.68 -9.47
C VAL A 3 5.66 11.34 -8.79
N PHE A 4 5.26 11.20 -7.52
CA PHE A 4 5.33 9.94 -6.79
C PHE A 4 4.51 8.83 -7.46
N GLN A 5 3.25 9.09 -7.79
CA GLN A 5 2.37 8.11 -8.44
C GLN A 5 2.96 7.62 -9.77
N ASN A 6 3.46 8.53 -10.60
CA ASN A 6 4.11 8.18 -11.86
C ASN A 6 5.35 7.30 -11.64
N LYS A 7 6.16 7.61 -10.63
CA LYS A 7 7.35 6.80 -10.27
C LYS A 7 6.94 5.40 -9.79
N ALA A 8 5.94 5.31 -8.91
CA ALA A 8 5.43 4.06 -8.37
C ALA A 8 4.88 3.15 -9.47
N VAL A 9 4.01 3.69 -10.34
CA VAL A 9 3.39 2.97 -11.46
C VAL A 9 4.45 2.41 -12.41
N ARG A 10 5.45 3.22 -12.78
CA ARG A 10 6.55 2.76 -13.66
C ARG A 10 7.34 1.61 -13.03
N LEU A 11 7.66 1.70 -11.74
CA LEU A 11 8.37 0.63 -11.05
C LEU A 11 7.54 -0.65 -11.00
N MET A 12 6.26 -0.56 -10.62
CA MET A 12 5.35 -1.71 -10.59
C MET A 12 5.22 -2.37 -11.97
N ALA A 13 5.05 -1.59 -13.04
CA ALA A 13 4.94 -2.10 -14.41
C ALA A 13 6.18 -2.84 -14.91
N THR A 14 7.35 -2.55 -14.34
CA THR A 14 8.60 -3.16 -14.77
C THR A 14 8.84 -4.51 -14.10
N PHE A 15 8.23 -4.76 -12.93
CA PHE A 15 8.71 -5.80 -12.01
C PHE A 15 7.64 -6.70 -11.40
N GLU A 16 6.37 -6.31 -11.40
CA GLU A 16 5.31 -7.23 -11.00
C GLU A 16 4.92 -8.08 -12.23
N GLU A 17 5.03 -9.41 -12.13
CA GLU A 17 4.59 -10.34 -13.18
C GLU A 17 3.07 -10.27 -13.48
N GLY A 18 2.32 -9.48 -12.69
CA GLY A 18 0.92 -9.15 -12.91
C GLY A 18 0.75 -7.78 -13.55
N SER A 19 -0.12 -7.69 -14.56
CA SER A 19 -0.52 -6.41 -15.13
C SER A 19 -1.03 -5.48 -14.02
N LEU A 20 -0.62 -4.20 -14.07
CA LEU A 20 -1.20 -3.13 -13.25
C LEU A 20 -2.74 -3.08 -13.34
N SER A 21 -3.32 -3.64 -14.41
CA SER A 21 -4.76 -3.75 -14.64
C SER A 21 -5.43 -4.95 -13.95
N ASP A 22 -4.69 -5.84 -13.28
CA ASP A 22 -5.27 -6.95 -12.52
C ASP A 22 -5.86 -6.44 -11.20
N LEU A 23 -7.16 -6.11 -11.25
CA LEU A 23 -7.91 -5.58 -10.12
C LEU A 23 -7.95 -6.55 -8.93
N ALA A 24 -8.05 -7.86 -9.17
CA ALA A 24 -8.13 -8.85 -8.09
C ALA A 24 -6.80 -8.92 -7.32
N GLU A 25 -5.68 -8.84 -8.03
CA GLU A 25 -4.36 -8.72 -7.42
C GLU A 25 -4.20 -7.40 -6.67
N ARG A 26 -4.69 -6.27 -7.21
CA ARG A 26 -4.65 -4.97 -6.51
C ARG A 26 -5.47 -4.98 -5.22
N GLN A 27 -6.66 -5.58 -5.23
CA GLN A 27 -7.50 -5.73 -4.05
C GLN A 27 -6.78 -6.52 -2.95
N ARG A 28 -6.19 -7.67 -3.32
CA ARG A 28 -5.44 -8.51 -2.39
C ARG A 28 -4.22 -7.80 -1.80
N LYS A 29 -3.42 -7.13 -2.63
CA LYS A 29 -2.23 -6.39 -2.16
C LYS A 29 -2.59 -5.20 -1.27
N LEU A 30 -3.66 -4.48 -1.58
CA LEU A 30 -4.18 -3.41 -0.73
C LEU A 30 -4.55 -3.96 0.65
N LEU A 31 -5.35 -5.03 0.70
CA LEU A 31 -5.78 -5.64 1.96
C LEU A 31 -4.59 -6.13 2.79
N LEU A 32 -3.63 -6.83 2.16
CA LEU A 32 -2.42 -7.30 2.86
C LEU A 32 -1.60 -6.14 3.44
N SER A 33 -1.41 -5.08 2.66
CA SER A 33 -0.63 -3.91 3.12
C SER A 33 -1.34 -3.16 4.25
N ALA A 34 -2.67 -3.02 4.16
CA ALA A 34 -3.47 -2.39 5.21
C ALA A 34 -3.45 -3.22 6.51
N LEU A 35 -3.55 -4.54 6.40
CA LEU A 35 -3.44 -5.45 7.55
C LEU A 35 -2.05 -5.42 8.20
N GLU A 36 -1.00 -5.32 7.39
CA GLU A 36 0.37 -5.17 7.88
C GLU A 36 0.53 -3.86 8.67
N LEU A 37 0.05 -2.73 8.11
CA LEU A 37 0.06 -1.45 8.81
C LEU A 37 -0.75 -1.51 10.11
N TYR A 38 -1.96 -2.07 10.07
CA TYR A 38 -2.83 -2.23 11.24
C TYR A 38 -2.13 -3.01 12.38
N ARG A 39 -1.43 -4.10 12.04
CA ARG A 39 -0.62 -4.85 13.03
C ARG A 39 0.58 -4.06 13.52
N ALA A 40 1.27 -3.34 12.63
CA ALA A 40 2.45 -2.55 12.98
C ALA A 40 2.12 -1.43 13.97
N ILE A 41 0.89 -0.89 13.93
CA ILE A 41 0.42 0.14 14.87
C ILE A 41 -0.23 -0.42 16.14
N GLY A 42 -0.15 -1.73 16.37
CA GLY A 42 -0.63 -2.38 17.60
C GLY A 42 -2.07 -2.89 17.55
N GLY A 43 -2.68 -2.96 16.36
CA GLY A 43 -4.03 -3.50 16.19
C GLY A 43 -4.13 -4.98 16.59
N SER A 44 -5.20 -5.35 17.30
CA SER A 44 -5.42 -6.72 17.78
C SER A 44 -6.25 -7.56 16.80
N PHE A 45 -6.15 -8.90 16.90
CA PHE A 45 -6.96 -9.80 16.09
C PHE A 45 -8.46 -9.71 16.44
N GLU A 46 -8.77 -9.56 17.73
CA GLU A 46 -10.15 -9.45 18.23
C GLU A 46 -10.85 -8.20 17.65
N GLN A 47 -10.14 -7.07 17.60
CA GLN A 47 -10.64 -5.84 16.98
C GLN A 47 -10.84 -6.02 15.47
N LEU A 48 -9.93 -6.70 14.79
CA LEU A 48 -10.05 -7.00 13.36
C LEU A 48 -11.27 -7.89 13.08
N GLU A 49 -11.45 -8.95 13.85
CA GLU A 49 -12.59 -9.86 13.73
C GLU A 49 -13.91 -9.10 13.94
N ALA A 50 -13.99 -8.24 14.95
CA ALA A 50 -15.18 -7.43 15.21
C ALA A 50 -15.53 -6.50 14.02
N VAL A 51 -14.53 -5.93 13.34
CA VAL A 51 -14.74 -5.09 12.14
C VAL A 51 -15.21 -5.94 10.95
N VAL A 52 -14.60 -7.09 10.72
CA VAL A 52 -14.96 -7.98 9.59
C VAL A 52 -16.36 -8.58 9.75
N MET A 53 -16.76 -8.90 10.98
CA MET A 53 -18.08 -9.45 11.30
C MET A 53 -19.18 -8.38 11.34
N ARG A 54 -18.82 -7.10 11.23
CA ARG A 54 -19.81 -6.02 11.18
C ARG A 54 -20.53 -6.07 9.85
N ASP A 55 -21.81 -6.43 9.89
CA ASP A 55 -22.67 -6.51 8.71
C ASP A 55 -23.05 -5.11 8.23
N GLU A 56 -22.15 -4.47 7.50
CA GLU A 56 -22.44 -3.24 6.76
C GLU A 56 -22.95 -3.64 5.38
N SER A 57 -24.28 -3.80 5.28
CA SER A 57 -25.00 -3.91 4.01
C SER A 57 -25.02 -2.56 3.28
N GLU A 58 -23.85 -1.99 3.01
CA GLU A 58 -23.70 -0.75 2.29
C GLU A 58 -23.22 -0.98 0.85
N ILE A 59 -23.85 -0.27 -0.07
CA ILE A 59 -23.39 -0.18 -1.45
C ILE A 59 -21.94 0.34 -1.43
N PRO A 60 -20.99 -0.30 -2.13
CA PRO A 60 -19.61 0.14 -2.17
C PRO A 60 -19.51 1.62 -2.56
N ARG A 61 -18.85 2.42 -1.71
CA ARG A 61 -18.62 3.84 -1.95
C ARG A 61 -17.64 4.03 -3.12
N ARG A 62 -17.68 5.21 -3.75
CA ARG A 62 -16.77 5.55 -4.85
C ARG A 62 -15.31 5.50 -4.38
N VAL A 63 -14.43 4.96 -5.23
CA VAL A 63 -13.01 4.74 -4.93
C VAL A 63 -12.29 6.02 -4.50
N ASP A 64 -12.58 7.16 -5.15
CA ASP A 64 -11.94 8.43 -4.85
C ASP A 64 -12.26 8.94 -3.43
N LEU A 65 -13.48 8.70 -2.93
CA LEU A 65 -13.87 9.06 -1.57
C LEU A 65 -13.14 8.17 -0.55
N VAL A 66 -13.15 6.86 -0.76
CA VAL A 66 -12.48 5.90 0.13
C VAL A 66 -10.97 6.16 0.18
N VAL A 67 -10.34 6.46 -0.96
CA VAL A 67 -8.92 6.84 -1.02
C VAL A 67 -8.67 8.13 -0.23
N GLY A 68 -9.55 9.13 -0.33
CA GLY A 68 -9.44 10.37 0.45
C GLY A 68 -9.46 10.13 1.96
N GLU A 69 -10.37 9.30 2.45
CA GLU A 69 -10.46 8.93 3.87
C GLU A 69 -9.23 8.14 4.34
N LEU A 70 -8.78 7.17 3.54
CA LEU A 70 -7.54 6.42 3.82
C LEU A 70 -6.33 7.35 3.92
N MET A 71 -6.24 8.37 3.06
CA MET A 71 -5.17 9.37 3.14
C MET A 71 -5.26 10.22 4.41
N GLY A 72 -6.47 10.50 4.92
CA GLY A 72 -6.70 11.17 6.20
C GLY A 72 -6.19 10.33 7.38
N GLU A 73 -6.52 9.04 7.40
CA GLU A 73 -6.05 8.11 8.45
C GLU A 73 -4.53 7.91 8.40
N LEU A 74 -3.96 7.78 7.20
CA LEU A 74 -2.50 7.73 7.03
C LEU A 74 -1.86 8.99 7.61
N ALA A 75 -2.40 10.19 7.34
CA ALA A 75 -1.89 11.45 7.90
C ALA A 75 -1.92 11.45 9.44
N ALA A 76 -3.00 10.95 10.05
CA ALA A 76 -3.11 10.82 11.50
C ALA A 76 -2.06 9.85 12.07
N ILE A 77 -1.85 8.70 11.41
CA ILE A 77 -0.79 7.75 11.76
C ILE A 77 0.60 8.40 11.62
N GLY A 78 0.84 9.12 10.53
CA GLY A 78 2.11 9.85 10.34
C GLY A 78 2.39 10.83 11.47
N TYR A 79 1.37 11.55 11.92
CA TYR A 79 1.46 12.42 13.09
C TYR A 79 1.79 11.65 14.39
N LEU A 80 1.11 10.52 14.65
CA LEU A 80 1.33 9.71 15.86
C LEU A 80 2.74 9.10 15.94
N TYR A 81 3.33 8.76 14.79
CA TYR A 81 4.63 8.10 14.69
C TYR A 81 5.77 9.05 14.29
N ASP A 82 5.53 10.36 14.23
CA ASP A 82 6.49 11.37 13.75
C ASP A 82 7.11 10.98 12.39
N LEU A 83 6.24 10.56 11.46
CA LEU A 83 6.61 9.99 10.17
C LEU A 83 6.13 10.89 9.02
N ASP A 84 7.05 11.33 8.17
CA ASP A 84 6.72 11.82 6.83
C ASP A 84 6.37 10.63 5.92
N ILE A 85 5.07 10.45 5.70
CA ILE A 85 4.50 9.34 4.93
C ILE A 85 4.95 9.39 3.47
N MET A 86 5.09 10.58 2.90
CA MET A 86 5.54 10.72 1.51
C MET A 86 7.01 10.34 1.39
N GLN A 87 7.84 10.77 2.34
CA GLN A 87 9.23 10.36 2.38
C GLN A 87 9.39 8.85 2.63
N ALA A 88 8.58 8.26 3.52
CA ALA A 88 8.56 6.82 3.76
C ALA A 88 8.20 6.03 2.49
N ALA A 89 7.23 6.53 1.72
CA ALA A 89 6.82 5.95 0.45
C ALA A 89 7.94 6.06 -0.60
N HIS A 90 8.60 7.22 -0.70
CA HIS A 90 9.75 7.41 -1.59
C HIS A 90 10.91 6.47 -1.25
N ASN A 91 11.29 6.37 0.03
CA ASN A 91 12.34 5.48 0.51
C ASN A 91 12.04 4.02 0.14
N THR A 92 10.77 3.62 0.20
CA THR A 92 10.35 2.26 -0.16
C THR A 92 10.49 1.99 -1.66
N LEU A 93 10.15 2.95 -2.53
CA LEU A 93 10.38 2.82 -3.97
C LEU A 93 11.86 2.73 -4.32
N ASP A 94 12.70 3.54 -3.66
CA ASP A 94 14.15 3.54 -3.91
C ASP A 94 14.80 2.24 -3.46
N ARG A 95 14.40 1.71 -2.30
CA ARG A 95 14.86 0.40 -1.82
C ARG A 95 14.50 -0.72 -2.80
N ARG A 96 13.25 -0.81 -3.25
CA ARG A 96 12.82 -1.82 -4.23
C ARG A 96 13.64 -1.73 -5.52
N ARG A 97 13.89 -0.51 -5.99
CA ARG A 97 14.72 -0.29 -7.19
C ARG A 97 16.16 -0.81 -7.00
N GLN A 98 16.74 -0.62 -5.81
CA GLN A 98 18.09 -1.11 -5.49
C GLN A 98 18.13 -2.63 -5.39
N GLU A 99 17.17 -3.24 -4.67
CA GLU A 99 17.03 -4.69 -4.55
C GLU A 99 16.92 -5.34 -5.94
N THR A 100 16.12 -4.76 -6.83
CA THR A 100 15.99 -5.28 -8.20
C THR A 100 17.26 -5.09 -9.03
N ALA A 101 17.97 -3.96 -8.88
CA ALA A 101 19.24 -3.75 -9.57
C ALA A 101 20.29 -4.78 -9.14
N ALA A 102 20.32 -5.14 -7.86
CA ALA A 102 21.22 -6.18 -7.35
C ALA A 102 20.89 -7.57 -7.94
N LEU A 103 19.62 -7.96 -7.96
CA LEU A 103 19.17 -9.24 -8.54
C LEU A 103 19.49 -9.35 -10.04
N ALA A 104 19.39 -8.25 -10.79
CA ALA A 104 19.71 -8.23 -12.22
C ALA A 104 21.21 -8.40 -12.50
N VAL A 105 22.08 -7.95 -11.59
CA VAL A 105 23.54 -8.13 -11.69
C VAL A 105 23.91 -9.58 -11.38
N ASP A 106 23.30 -10.19 -10.35
CA ASP A 106 23.56 -11.58 -9.97
C ASP A 106 23.11 -12.60 -11.03
N LEU A 107 22.07 -12.30 -11.83
CA LEU A 107 21.62 -13.15 -12.93
C LEU A 107 22.46 -13.00 -14.22
N ALA A 108 23.31 -11.98 -14.30
CA ALA A 108 24.12 -11.66 -15.48
C ALA A 108 25.60 -12.05 -15.35
N GLY A 109 26.02 -12.53 -14.17
CA GLY A 109 27.37 -13.06 -13.90
C GLY A 109 27.40 -14.57 -13.80
#